data_AF-A0A7S2MNV4-F1
#
_entry.id   AF-A0A7S2MNV4-F1
#
_cell.length_a   1.000
_cell.length_b   1.000
_cell.length_c   1.000
_cell.angle_alpha   90.00
_cell.angle_beta   90.00
_cell.angle_gamma   90.00
#
_symmetry.space_group_name_H-M   'P 1'
#
loop_
_entity.id
_entity.type
_entity.pdbx_description
1 polymer ?
#
loop_
_entity_poly.entity_id
_entity_poly.type
_entity_poly.pdbx_seq_one_letter_code
_entity_poly.pdbx_strand_id
1 'polypeptide(L)'
;LNEVSTVDEFDSILILSDMEGNDIANSDSRSIATLLIIQDIQRQLAKEKAKSNNNNNNKKQTQTTDIATTNGGTNKKNTRVISDNAFCSPISEILDTRTRSLLSVAGCKGYVMSNHIVSQWMAQVAEDRNMNSVLSELLSADGCETYIRSISHYINVSPSNSSKQRTKSFWEIALLARQRREVAIGYKPHGMEWAESTDLILNPPNKMVPRVWDEE
;
A
#
# COMPACT_ATOMS: atom_id res chain seq x y z
N LEU A 1 -19.32 -23.06 17.34
CA LEU A 1 -18.48 -21.86 17.19
C LEU A 1 -18.25 -21.67 15.70
N ASN A 2 -19.23 -21.13 14.99
CA ASN A 2 -19.09 -20.75 13.59
C ASN A 2 -19.17 -19.23 13.54
N GLU A 3 -18.10 -18.56 13.94
CA GLU A 3 -17.88 -17.19 13.48
C GLU A 3 -17.55 -17.31 11.99
N VAL A 4 -18.52 -16.95 11.15
CA VAL A 4 -18.26 -16.77 9.72
C VAL A 4 -17.60 -15.40 9.61
N SER A 5 -16.27 -15.36 9.75
CA SER A 5 -15.51 -14.15 9.48
C SER A 5 -15.71 -13.77 8.01
N THR A 6 -16.15 -12.55 7.76
CA THR A 6 -16.33 -12.06 6.39
C THR A 6 -15.00 -11.51 5.88
N VAL A 7 -14.77 -11.61 4.57
CA VAL A 7 -13.51 -11.24 3.92
C VAL A 7 -13.14 -9.75 4.15
N ASP A 8 -14.11 -8.91 4.51
CA ASP A 8 -13.91 -7.49 4.78
C ASP A 8 -13.44 -7.17 6.20
N GLU A 9 -13.38 -8.14 7.11
CA GLU A 9 -12.88 -7.96 8.47
C GLU A 9 -11.36 -8.13 8.58
N PHE A 10 -10.70 -8.68 7.55
CA PHE A 10 -9.27 -8.94 7.58
C PHE A 10 -8.45 -7.70 7.20
N ASP A 11 -7.48 -7.33 8.04
CA ASP A 11 -6.49 -6.29 7.74
C ASP A 11 -5.55 -6.69 6.59
N SER A 12 -5.31 -7.98 6.40
CA SER A 12 -4.42 -8.53 5.37
C SER A 12 -4.81 -9.96 5.01
N ILE A 13 -4.67 -10.30 3.73
CA ILE A 13 -4.94 -11.64 3.21
C ILE A 13 -3.71 -12.10 2.44
N LEU A 14 -3.16 -13.24 2.85
CA LEU A 14 -2.03 -13.90 2.19
C LEU A 14 -2.48 -15.25 1.65
N ILE A 15 -2.32 -15.45 0.35
CA ILE A 15 -2.63 -16.70 -0.36
C ILE A 15 -1.30 -17.38 -0.64
N LEU A 16 -1.03 -18.45 0.10
CA LEU A 16 0.20 -19.22 -0.04
C LEU A 16 0.01 -20.33 -1.06
N SER A 17 1.03 -20.57 -1.86
CA SER A 17 1.01 -21.64 -2.84
C SER A 17 1.22 -22.97 -2.15
N ASP A 18 0.25 -23.86 -2.29
CA ASP A 18 0.35 -25.21 -1.76
C ASP A 18 1.14 -26.08 -2.76
N MET A 19 2.40 -26.38 -2.43
CA MET A 19 3.24 -27.27 -3.23
C MET A 19 2.99 -28.73 -2.85
N GLU A 20 1.89 -29.29 -3.35
CA GLU A 20 1.69 -30.74 -3.33
C GLU A 20 2.32 -31.38 -4.57
N GLY A 21 3.58 -31.83 -4.46
CA GLY A 21 4.30 -32.55 -5.51
C GLY A 21 4.95 -31.64 -6.57
N ASN A 22 5.13 -32.16 -7.79
CA ASN A 22 5.91 -31.51 -8.86
C ASN A 22 5.10 -30.53 -9.74
N ASP A 23 3.85 -30.23 -9.40
CA ASP A 23 2.96 -29.45 -10.27
C ASP A 23 2.85 -27.97 -9.85
N ILE A 24 3.97 -27.25 -10.05
CA ILE A 24 4.09 -25.82 -9.75
C ILE A 24 3.04 -24.99 -10.51
N ALA A 25 2.74 -25.36 -11.76
CA ALA A 25 1.79 -24.64 -12.60
C ALA A 25 0.35 -24.76 -12.06
N ASN A 26 -0.03 -25.93 -11.56
CA ASN A 26 -1.33 -26.13 -10.93
C ASN A 26 -1.42 -25.39 -9.58
N SER A 27 -0.33 -25.38 -8.79
CA SER A 27 -0.25 -24.59 -7.56
C SER A 27 -0.50 -23.10 -7.82
N ASP A 28 0.24 -22.51 -8.78
CA ASP A 28 0.04 -21.12 -9.21
C ASP A 28 -1.40 -20.85 -9.69
N SER A 29 -1.97 -21.79 -10.47
CA SER A 29 -3.34 -21.66 -10.98
C SER A 29 -4.38 -21.58 -9.85
N ARG A 30 -4.19 -22.36 -8.78
CA ARG A 30 -5.06 -22.32 -7.59
C ARG A 30 -4.89 -21.01 -6.83
N SER A 31 -3.65 -20.54 -6.63
CA SER A 31 -3.36 -19.29 -5.93
C SER A 31 -3.97 -18.08 -6.66
N ILE A 32 -3.85 -18.04 -7.99
CA ILE A 32 -4.47 -17.01 -8.85
C ILE A 32 -6.00 -17.08 -8.80
N ALA A 33 -6.58 -18.29 -8.88
CA ALA A 33 -8.03 -18.44 -8.82
C ALA A 33 -8.59 -17.89 -7.50
N THR A 34 -7.96 -18.25 -6.38
CA THR A 34 -8.33 -17.74 -5.05
C THR A 34 -8.18 -16.23 -4.96
N LEU A 35 -7.09 -15.66 -5.51
CA LEU A 35 -6.87 -14.22 -5.57
C LEU A 35 -7.99 -13.49 -6.31
N LEU A 36 -8.36 -13.98 -7.49
CA LEU A 36 -9.41 -13.38 -8.31
C LEU A 36 -10.79 -13.50 -7.66
N ILE A 37 -11.09 -14.63 -7.02
CA ILE A 37 -12.34 -14.83 -6.28
C ILE A 37 -12.45 -13.83 -5.13
N ILE A 38 -11.39 -13.66 -4.33
CA ILE A 38 -11.38 -12.71 -3.21
C ILE A 38 -11.56 -11.28 -3.72
N GLN A 39 -10.84 -10.89 -4.77
CA GLN A 39 -10.97 -9.56 -5.38
C GLN A 39 -12.39 -9.33 -5.92
N ASP A 40 -13.03 -10.33 -6.53
CA ASP A 40 -14.40 -10.21 -7.01
C ASP A 40 -15.41 -10.08 -5.85
N ILE A 41 -15.27 -10.89 -4.79
CA ILE A 41 -16.09 -10.77 -3.56
C ILE A 41 -15.97 -9.37 -2.96
N GLN A 42 -14.76 -8.86 -2.78
CA GLN A 42 -14.52 -7.50 -2.25
C GLN A 42 -15.16 -6.42 -3.14
N ARG A 43 -15.07 -6.56 -4.49
CA ARG A 43 -15.73 -5.65 -5.44
C ARG A 43 -17.25 -5.69 -5.35
N GLN A 44 -17.84 -6.87 -5.14
CA GLN A 44 -19.29 -7.02 -4.97
C GLN A 44 -19.75 -6.37 -3.66
N LEU A 45 -19.04 -6.63 -2.55
CA LEU A 45 -19.31 -6.01 -1.25
C LEU A 45 -19.20 -4.48 -1.31
N ALA A 46 -18.20 -3.95 -2.02
CA ALA A 46 -18.06 -2.51 -2.25
C ALA A 46 -19.28 -1.91 -2.95
N LYS A 47 -19.80 -2.58 -3.98
CA LYS A 47 -21.00 -2.15 -4.72
C LYS A 47 -22.25 -2.19 -3.85
N GLU A 48 -22.39 -3.19 -2.99
CA GLU A 48 -23.52 -3.30 -2.06
C GLU A 48 -23.50 -2.20 -0.99
N LYS A 49 -22.35 -1.95 -0.37
CA LYS A 49 -22.14 -0.85 0.60
C LYS A 49 -22.46 0.51 -0.03
N ALA A 50 -22.05 0.74 -1.28
CA ALA A 50 -22.35 1.97 -2.02
C ALA A 50 -23.86 2.17 -2.28
N LYS A 51 -24.60 1.08 -2.62
CA LYS A 51 -26.05 1.12 -2.81
C LYS A 51 -26.80 1.42 -1.49
N SER A 52 -26.37 0.82 -0.38
CA SER A 52 -26.97 1.04 0.95
C SER A 52 -26.83 2.50 1.42
N ASN A 53 -25.65 3.10 1.23
CA ASN A 53 -25.41 4.50 1.57
C ASN A 53 -26.28 5.48 0.76
N ASN A 54 -26.49 5.22 -0.54
CA ASN A 54 -27.36 6.05 -1.37
C ASN A 54 -28.84 5.96 -0.94
N ASN A 55 -29.32 4.80 -0.53
CA ASN A 55 -30.69 4.65 -0.03
C ASN A 55 -30.93 5.37 1.31
N ASN A 56 -29.93 5.43 2.18
CA ASN A 56 -30.02 6.17 3.45
C ASN A 56 -30.03 7.70 3.24
N ASN A 57 -29.34 8.20 2.21
CA ASN A 57 -29.41 9.62 1.86
C ASN A 57 -30.78 10.02 1.28
N ASN A 58 -31.43 9.13 0.52
CA ASN A 58 -32.76 9.38 -0.04
C ASN A 58 -33.90 9.30 1.00
N LYS A 59 -33.75 8.52 2.08
CA LYS A 59 -34.76 8.44 3.16
C LYS A 59 -34.80 9.67 4.08
N LYS A 60 -33.77 10.53 4.08
CA LYS A 60 -33.74 11.77 4.87
C LYS A 60 -34.50 12.94 4.22
N GLN A 61 -35.07 12.77 3.02
CA GLN A 61 -35.69 13.87 2.26
C GLN A 61 -37.23 13.87 2.26
N THR A 62 -37.91 12.92 2.92
CA THR A 62 -39.38 12.78 2.86
C THR A 62 -40.15 13.18 4.12
N GLN A 63 -39.55 13.87 5.09
CA GLN A 63 -40.26 14.45 6.23
C GLN A 63 -39.65 15.79 6.67
N THR A 64 -39.88 16.86 5.92
CA THR A 64 -39.95 18.23 6.46
C THR A 64 -40.86 19.06 5.56
N THR A 65 -42.15 19.04 5.85
CA THR A 65 -43.02 20.16 5.52
C THR A 65 -42.71 21.31 6.49
N ASP A 66 -42.64 22.51 5.92
CA ASP A 66 -42.89 23.82 6.55
C ASP A 66 -41.72 24.67 7.10
N ILE A 67 -41.58 25.81 6.39
CA ILE A 67 -41.19 27.17 6.82
C ILE A 67 -39.70 27.52 6.91
N ALA A 68 -39.33 28.43 6.00
CA ALA A 68 -38.05 29.09 5.85
C ALA A 68 -37.64 29.95 7.06
N THR A 69 -36.32 30.09 7.33
CA THR A 69 -35.60 31.36 7.55
C THR A 69 -34.08 31.12 7.59
N THR A 70 -33.37 32.11 7.07
CA THR A 70 -31.93 32.34 6.81
C THR A 70 -30.89 31.97 7.89
N ASN A 71 -29.76 31.35 7.51
CA ASN A 71 -28.40 31.95 7.47
C ASN A 71 -27.30 30.89 7.36
N GLY A 72 -26.41 31.09 6.38
CA GLY A 72 -25.26 30.25 6.10
C GLY A 72 -24.10 30.47 7.08
N GLY A 73 -23.45 29.37 7.44
CA GLY A 73 -22.24 29.32 8.27
C GLY A 73 -21.79 27.88 8.39
N THR A 74 -20.88 27.47 7.52
CA THR A 74 -20.45 26.10 7.29
C THR A 74 -19.67 25.54 8.47
N ASN A 75 -20.36 24.79 9.34
CA ASN A 75 -19.73 23.90 10.31
C ASN A 75 -19.04 22.74 9.58
N LYS A 76 -17.84 22.98 9.04
CA LYS A 76 -16.89 21.94 8.63
C LYS A 76 -16.38 21.28 9.92
N LYS A 77 -17.20 20.39 10.47
CA LYS A 77 -16.76 19.45 11.50
C LYS A 77 -15.62 18.66 10.88
N ASN A 78 -14.41 18.87 11.38
CA ASN A 78 -13.25 18.02 11.14
C ASN A 78 -13.53 16.64 11.75
N THR A 79 -14.37 15.86 11.08
CA THR A 79 -14.31 14.42 11.17
C THR A 79 -12.99 14.04 10.53
N ARG A 80 -12.06 13.51 11.33
CA ARG A 80 -11.04 12.60 10.78
C ARG A 80 -11.81 11.60 9.94
N VAL A 81 -11.72 11.72 8.62
CA VAL A 81 -12.09 10.66 7.71
C VAL A 81 -10.99 9.62 7.91
N ILE A 82 -11.11 8.83 8.97
CA ILE A 82 -10.65 7.46 8.90
C ILE A 82 -11.37 6.95 7.66
N SER A 83 -10.62 6.55 6.63
CA SER A 83 -11.19 5.89 5.47
C SER A 83 -11.73 4.54 5.93
N ASP A 84 -12.89 4.57 6.58
CA ASP A 84 -13.66 3.40 6.95
C ASP A 84 -14.02 2.69 5.64
N ASN A 85 -13.61 1.41 5.52
CA ASN A 85 -13.94 0.45 4.45
C ASN A 85 -13.10 0.39 3.16
N ALA A 86 -11.80 0.68 3.19
CA ALA A 86 -10.91 0.17 2.15
C ALA A 86 -10.66 -1.33 2.39
N PHE A 87 -11.15 -2.21 1.52
CA PHE A 87 -10.84 -3.63 1.59
C PHE A 87 -9.32 -3.84 1.49
N CYS A 88 -8.79 -4.80 2.26
CA CYS A 88 -7.37 -5.13 2.17
C CYS A 88 -7.02 -5.66 0.77
N SER A 89 -5.80 -5.39 0.30
CA SER A 89 -5.31 -5.92 -0.97
C SER A 89 -4.73 -7.31 -0.72
N PRO A 90 -5.35 -8.40 -1.23
CA PRO A 90 -4.81 -9.74 -1.06
C PRO A 90 -3.48 -9.88 -1.80
N ILE A 91 -2.55 -10.61 -1.20
CA ILE A 91 -1.24 -10.94 -1.79
C ILE A 91 -1.18 -12.45 -2.02
N SER A 92 -0.87 -12.86 -3.25
CA SER A 92 -0.70 -14.26 -3.62
C SER A 92 0.76 -14.61 -3.88
N GLU A 93 1.22 -15.72 -3.33
CA GLU A 93 2.47 -16.33 -3.74
C GLU A 93 2.33 -16.93 -5.15
N ILE A 94 3.36 -16.76 -5.97
CA ILE A 94 3.51 -17.33 -7.31
C ILE A 94 4.92 -17.90 -7.42
N LEU A 95 5.02 -19.13 -7.90
CA LEU A 95 6.25 -19.91 -7.85
C LEU A 95 6.97 -19.92 -9.20
N ASP A 96 6.22 -19.94 -10.30
CA ASP A 96 6.76 -20.01 -11.65
C ASP A 96 6.90 -18.63 -12.29
N THR A 97 8.12 -18.29 -12.68
CA THR A 97 8.43 -17.05 -13.41
C THR A 97 7.72 -16.95 -14.76
N ARG A 98 7.33 -18.07 -15.39
CA ARG A 98 6.55 -18.07 -16.64
C ARG A 98 5.14 -17.51 -16.44
N THR A 99 4.55 -17.77 -15.27
CA THR A 99 3.22 -17.26 -14.87
C THR A 99 3.23 -15.73 -14.79
N ARG A 100 4.35 -15.12 -14.39
CA ARG A 100 4.53 -13.65 -14.32
C ARG A 100 4.16 -12.94 -15.62
N SER A 101 4.63 -13.44 -16.76
CA SER A 101 4.38 -12.80 -18.06
C SER A 101 2.89 -12.77 -18.39
N LEU A 102 2.16 -13.83 -18.04
CA LEU A 102 0.71 -13.90 -18.20
C LEU A 102 -0.01 -12.95 -17.25
N LEU A 103 0.39 -12.91 -15.97
CA LEU A 103 -0.20 -12.01 -14.97
C LEU A 103 0.01 -10.54 -15.31
N SER A 104 1.18 -10.19 -15.84
CA SER A 104 1.49 -8.83 -16.29
C SER A 104 0.59 -8.40 -17.43
N VAL A 105 0.33 -9.28 -18.41
CA VAL A 105 -0.58 -9.00 -19.54
C VAL A 105 -2.03 -8.90 -19.08
N ALA A 106 -2.43 -9.74 -18.12
CA ALA A 106 -3.76 -9.73 -17.54
C ALA A 106 -4.01 -8.53 -16.60
N GLY A 107 -2.99 -7.72 -16.30
CA GLY A 107 -3.09 -6.62 -15.34
C GLY A 107 -3.40 -7.09 -13.91
N CYS A 108 -3.06 -8.35 -13.58
CA CYS A 108 -3.28 -8.89 -12.26
C CYS A 108 -2.27 -8.27 -11.28
N LYS A 109 -2.75 -7.74 -10.16
CA LYS A 109 -1.95 -7.11 -9.09
C LYS A 109 -2.09 -7.93 -7.81
N GLY A 110 -1.17 -7.72 -6.86
CA GLY A 110 -1.20 -8.40 -5.56
C GLY A 110 -0.61 -9.80 -5.60
N TYR A 111 0.55 -9.96 -6.24
CA TYR A 111 1.29 -11.22 -6.20
C TYR A 111 2.77 -10.99 -5.89
N VAL A 112 3.39 -12.00 -5.28
CA VAL A 112 4.82 -12.04 -4.95
C VAL A 112 5.42 -13.33 -5.50
N MET A 113 6.62 -13.23 -6.08
CA MET A 113 7.36 -14.40 -6.55
C MET A 113 8.45 -14.77 -5.58
N SER A 114 8.15 -15.62 -4.61
CA SER A 114 9.07 -16.04 -3.54
C SER A 114 10.36 -16.64 -4.12
N ASN A 115 10.24 -17.58 -5.05
CA ASN A 115 11.38 -18.21 -5.74
C ASN A 115 12.27 -17.20 -6.48
N HIS A 116 11.68 -16.14 -7.03
CA HIS A 116 12.46 -15.10 -7.72
C HIS A 116 13.28 -14.27 -6.73
N ILE A 117 12.70 -13.91 -5.58
CA ILE A 117 13.38 -13.19 -4.50
C ILE A 117 14.55 -14.02 -3.95
N VAL A 118 14.31 -15.32 -3.69
CA VAL A 118 15.37 -16.25 -3.25
C VAL A 118 16.48 -16.35 -4.29
N SER A 119 16.14 -16.44 -5.57
CA SER A 119 17.13 -16.48 -6.66
C SER A 119 17.96 -15.19 -6.73
N GLN A 120 17.34 -14.03 -6.55
CA GLN A 120 18.03 -12.73 -6.50
C GLN A 120 18.95 -12.61 -5.29
N TRP A 121 18.51 -13.09 -4.12
CA TRP A 121 19.36 -13.19 -2.93
C TRP A 121 20.59 -14.03 -3.26
N MET A 122 20.40 -15.27 -3.73
CA MET A 122 21.51 -16.17 -4.03
C MET A 122 22.50 -15.57 -5.03
N ALA A 123 22.01 -14.88 -6.07
CA ALA A 123 22.86 -14.18 -7.03
C ALA A 123 23.71 -13.09 -6.38
N GLN A 124 23.11 -12.25 -5.53
CA GLN A 124 23.83 -11.19 -4.81
C GLN A 124 24.89 -11.75 -3.86
N VAL A 125 24.59 -12.85 -3.16
CA VAL A 125 25.55 -13.52 -2.26
C VAL A 125 26.66 -14.23 -3.02
N ALA A 126 26.36 -14.75 -4.21
CA ALA A 126 27.37 -15.35 -5.09
C ALA A 126 28.35 -14.30 -5.63
N GLU A 127 27.90 -13.05 -5.83
CA GLU A 127 28.75 -11.92 -6.22
C GLU A 127 29.60 -11.40 -5.05
N ASP A 128 28.98 -11.16 -3.88
CA ASP A 128 29.68 -10.78 -2.65
C ASP A 128 29.10 -11.51 -1.44
N ARG A 129 29.90 -12.37 -0.82
CA ARG A 129 29.53 -13.13 0.38
C ARG A 129 29.11 -12.25 1.56
N ASN A 130 29.61 -11.01 1.63
CA ASN A 130 29.25 -10.07 2.70
C ASN A 130 27.80 -9.59 2.57
N MET A 131 27.20 -9.71 1.38
CA MET A 131 25.80 -9.36 1.18
C MET A 131 24.85 -10.27 1.97
N ASN A 132 25.29 -11.49 2.30
CA ASN A 132 24.45 -12.41 3.05
C ASN A 132 24.06 -11.87 4.42
N SER A 133 25.00 -11.25 5.16
CA SER A 133 24.68 -10.66 6.46
C SER A 133 23.70 -9.48 6.34
N VAL A 134 23.82 -8.69 5.26
CA VAL A 134 22.92 -7.54 5.03
C VAL A 134 21.52 -8.01 4.67
N LEU A 135 21.39 -8.96 3.74
CA LEU A 135 20.10 -9.50 3.31
C LEU A 135 19.42 -10.31 4.41
N SER A 136 20.18 -11.07 5.21
CA SER A 136 19.65 -11.78 6.37
C SER A 136 19.08 -10.83 7.42
N GLU A 137 19.76 -9.71 7.71
CA GLU A 137 19.27 -8.68 8.63
C GLU A 137 17.98 -8.04 8.10
N LEU A 138 17.96 -7.64 6.82
CA LEU A 138 16.82 -6.96 6.20
C LEU A 138 15.55 -7.83 6.07
N LEU A 139 15.73 -9.15 5.99
CA LEU A 139 14.62 -10.12 5.87
C LEU A 139 14.32 -10.84 7.19
N SER A 140 15.01 -10.47 8.26
CA SER A 140 14.72 -10.93 9.62
C SER A 140 13.51 -10.19 10.19
N ALA A 141 12.80 -10.84 11.11
CA ALA A 141 11.74 -10.20 11.90
C ALA A 141 12.30 -9.29 13.00
N ASP A 142 13.58 -9.47 13.33
CA ASP A 142 14.31 -8.65 14.30
C ASP A 142 15.36 -7.81 13.58
N GLY A 143 15.57 -6.57 14.03
CA GLY A 143 16.67 -5.72 13.60
C GLY A 143 16.25 -4.54 12.73
N CYS A 144 16.99 -4.31 11.63
CA CYS A 144 16.73 -3.19 10.72
C CYS A 144 15.61 -3.50 9.73
N GLU A 145 14.45 -2.85 9.88
CA GLU A 145 13.32 -3.00 8.97
C GLU A 145 13.16 -1.83 7.99
N THR A 146 12.61 -2.12 6.82
CA THR A 146 12.25 -1.09 5.83
C THR A 146 10.83 -0.59 6.05
N TYR A 147 10.66 0.73 6.18
CA TYR A 147 9.35 1.34 6.35
C TYR A 147 9.09 2.44 5.33
N ILE A 148 7.83 2.54 4.93
CA ILE A 148 7.28 3.73 4.28
C ILE A 148 6.75 4.63 5.39
N ARG A 149 7.21 5.88 5.42
CA ARG A 149 6.83 6.87 6.44
C ARG A 149 6.23 8.10 5.78
N SER A 150 5.17 8.66 6.37
CA SER A 150 4.66 9.98 5.98
C SER A 150 5.77 11.01 6.18
N ILE A 151 5.85 11.96 5.24
CA ILE A 151 6.85 13.02 5.31
C ILE A 151 6.65 13.93 6.54
N SER A 152 5.44 14.01 7.10
CA SER A 152 5.18 14.74 8.35
C SER A 152 5.94 14.21 9.55
N HIS A 153 6.47 12.99 9.46
CA HIS A 153 7.36 12.45 10.47
C HIS A 153 8.70 13.23 10.57
N TYR A 154 9.12 13.89 9.49
CA TYR A 154 10.40 14.58 9.37
C TYR A 154 10.26 16.09 9.32
N ILE A 155 9.26 16.61 8.62
CA ILE A 155 9.03 18.06 8.46
C ILE A 155 7.59 18.41 8.83
N ASN A 156 7.34 19.66 9.24
CA ASN A 156 5.98 20.09 9.52
C ASN A 156 5.27 20.51 8.22
N VAL A 157 4.40 19.65 7.70
CA VAL A 157 3.57 19.90 6.51
C VAL A 157 2.22 20.48 6.93
N SER A 158 2.21 21.63 7.61
CA SER A 158 0.94 22.33 7.84
C SER A 158 0.57 23.20 6.61
N PRO A 159 -0.71 23.26 6.21
CA PRO A 159 -1.16 24.15 5.13
C PRO A 159 -0.87 25.64 5.36
N SER A 160 -0.65 26.04 6.62
CA SER A 160 -0.27 27.40 7.01
C SER A 160 1.22 27.70 6.82
N ASN A 161 2.06 26.68 6.61
CA ASN A 161 3.50 26.86 6.44
C ASN A 161 3.82 27.29 5.01
N SER A 162 4.64 28.33 4.87
CA SER A 162 5.08 28.83 3.56
C SER A 162 5.75 27.72 2.75
N SER A 163 5.57 27.72 1.42
CA SER A 163 6.18 26.72 0.51
C SER A 163 7.70 26.56 0.70
N LYS A 164 8.38 27.60 1.19
CA LYS A 164 9.81 27.56 1.56
C LYS A 164 10.14 26.58 2.69
N GLN A 165 9.24 26.38 3.66
CA GLN A 165 9.46 25.42 4.77
C GLN A 165 9.24 23.97 4.34
N ARG A 166 8.33 23.73 3.40
CA ARG A 166 8.09 22.42 2.77
C ARG A 166 9.12 22.07 1.70
N THR A 167 9.94 23.03 1.29
CA THR A 167 10.98 22.81 0.27
C THR A 167 12.27 22.35 0.94
N LYS A 168 12.60 21.08 0.75
CA LYS A 168 13.82 20.45 1.29
C LYS A 168 14.48 19.55 0.26
N SER A 169 15.79 19.54 0.23
CA SER A 169 16.57 18.58 -0.54
C SER A 169 16.49 17.19 0.10
N PHE A 170 16.77 16.14 -0.67
CA PHE A 170 16.78 14.78 -0.14
C PHE A 170 17.81 14.62 0.98
N TRP A 171 18.95 15.31 0.90
CA TRP A 171 19.95 15.29 1.98
C TRP A 171 19.46 15.90 3.28
N GLU A 172 18.67 16.96 3.22
CA GLU A 172 18.07 17.54 4.42
C GLU A 172 17.08 16.55 5.06
N ILE A 173 16.28 15.84 4.26
CA ILE A 173 15.39 14.79 4.77
C ILE A 173 16.19 13.63 5.35
N ALA A 174 17.25 13.18 4.68
CA ALA A 174 18.13 12.13 5.18
C ALA A 174 18.81 12.52 6.50
N LEU A 175 19.16 13.80 6.68
CA LEU A 175 19.68 14.31 7.95
C LEU A 175 18.63 14.23 9.07
N LEU A 176 17.38 14.60 8.78
CA LEU A 176 16.27 14.52 9.73
C LEU A 176 15.94 13.06 10.09
N ALA A 177 15.93 12.16 9.12
CA ALA A 177 15.78 10.73 9.36
C ALA A 177 16.90 10.19 10.25
N ARG A 178 18.15 10.62 10.01
CA ARG A 178 19.30 10.20 10.83
C ARG A 178 19.22 10.66 12.28
N GLN A 179 18.63 11.83 12.55
CA GLN A 179 18.37 12.29 13.93
C GLN A 179 17.42 11.35 14.69
N ARG A 180 16.62 10.58 13.96
CA ARG A 180 15.67 9.58 14.48
C ARG A 180 16.23 8.16 14.42
N ARG A 181 17.51 8.01 14.09
CA ARG A 181 18.19 6.71 13.83
C ARG A 181 17.60 5.94 12.65
N GLU A 182 17.04 6.64 11.68
CA GLU A 182 16.51 6.07 10.44
C GLU A 182 17.45 6.41 9.26
N VAL A 183 17.41 5.59 8.21
CA VAL A 183 18.16 5.81 6.97
C VAL A 183 17.17 6.03 5.83
N ALA A 184 17.11 7.27 5.33
CA ALA A 184 16.30 7.57 4.16
C ALA A 184 16.97 7.00 2.90
N ILE A 185 16.32 6.02 2.27
CA ILE A 185 16.83 5.35 1.06
C ILE A 185 16.13 5.80 -0.23
N GLY A 186 14.94 6.42 -0.13
CA GLY A 186 14.14 6.79 -1.29
C GLY A 186 12.89 7.58 -0.93
N TYR A 187 12.04 7.84 -1.93
CA TYR A 187 10.74 8.47 -1.74
C TYR A 187 9.76 8.10 -2.85
N LYS A 188 8.46 8.30 -2.60
CA LYS A 188 7.41 8.23 -3.62
C LYS A 188 7.16 9.62 -4.23
N PRO A 189 7.17 9.79 -5.56
CA PRO A 189 6.73 11.01 -6.21
C PRO A 189 5.25 11.32 -5.95
N HIS A 190 4.90 12.60 -5.99
CA HIS A 190 3.51 13.04 -5.87
C HIS A 190 2.69 12.61 -7.11
N GLY A 191 1.43 12.23 -6.90
CA GLY A 191 0.51 11.84 -7.96
C GLY A 191 0.64 10.40 -8.48
N MET A 192 1.56 9.60 -7.93
CA MET A 192 1.66 8.16 -8.23
C MET A 192 0.85 7.32 -7.23
N GLU A 193 0.21 6.25 -7.71
CA GLU A 193 -0.51 5.31 -6.85
C GLU A 193 0.48 4.43 -6.07
N TRP A 194 0.11 4.02 -4.86
CA TRP A 194 0.88 3.02 -4.10
C TRP A 194 0.82 1.62 -4.71
N ALA A 195 -0.07 1.41 -5.69
CA ALA A 195 -0.34 0.11 -6.25
C ALA A 195 0.86 -0.48 -7.01
N GLU A 196 1.86 0.32 -7.39
CA GLU A 196 3.02 -0.12 -8.15
C GLU A 196 4.33 0.32 -7.49
N SER A 197 5.18 -0.65 -7.15
CA SER A 197 6.49 -0.38 -6.52
C SER A 197 7.49 0.30 -7.46
N THR A 198 7.24 0.27 -8.77
CA THR A 198 8.03 0.96 -9.81
C THR A 198 8.03 2.47 -9.66
N ASP A 199 7.02 3.00 -8.98
CA ASP A 199 6.85 4.42 -8.76
C ASP A 199 7.75 4.94 -7.63
N LEU A 200 8.30 4.05 -6.80
CA LEU A 200 9.23 4.41 -5.74
C LEU A 200 10.62 4.71 -6.31
N ILE A 201 11.14 5.90 -6.03
CA ILE A 201 12.50 6.27 -6.40
C ILE A 201 13.45 5.93 -5.25
N LEU A 202 14.12 4.79 -5.38
CA LEU A 202 15.24 4.40 -4.52
C LEU A 202 16.52 5.09 -4.97
N ASN A 203 17.36 5.48 -4.00
CA ASN A 203 18.62 6.18 -4.20
C ASN A 203 18.50 7.34 -5.21
N PRO A 204 17.71 8.39 -4.90
CA PRO A 204 17.36 9.40 -5.89
C PRO A 204 18.60 10.13 -6.45
N PRO A 205 18.60 10.46 -7.76
CA PRO A 205 19.61 11.31 -8.35
C PRO A 205 19.43 12.76 -7.87
N ASN A 206 20.51 13.54 -7.93
CA ASN A 206 20.49 14.97 -7.59
C ASN A 206 19.96 15.29 -6.17
N LYS A 207 20.51 14.60 -5.15
CA LYS A 207 20.06 14.68 -3.75
C LYS A 207 20.11 16.08 -3.12
N MET A 208 20.88 17.01 -3.70
CA MET A 208 21.00 18.42 -3.26
C MET A 208 19.87 19.30 -3.79
N VAL A 209 19.16 18.88 -4.84
CA VAL A 209 18.09 19.70 -5.45
C VAL A 209 16.92 19.79 -4.47
N PRO A 210 16.48 20.99 -4.08
CA PRO A 210 15.33 21.14 -3.21
C PRO A 210 14.04 20.70 -3.89
N ARG A 211 13.19 19.97 -3.15
CA ARG A 211 11.89 19.48 -3.61
C ARG A 211 10.82 19.93 -2.63
N VAL A 212 9.63 20.22 -3.14
CA VAL A 212 8.46 20.46 -2.30
C VAL A 212 7.95 19.10 -1.85
N TRP A 213 7.72 18.97 -0.56
CA TRP A 213 7.18 17.76 0.03
C TRP A 213 5.82 18.00 0.64
N ASP A 214 4.90 17.08 0.37
CA ASP A 214 3.51 17.13 0.79
C ASP A 214 3.06 15.78 1.36
N GLU A 215 2.09 15.83 2.28
CA GLU A 215 1.31 14.65 2.64
C GLU A 215 0.31 14.42 1.51
N GLU A 216 0.51 13.33 0.76
CA GLU A 216 -0.33 12.83 -0.34
C GLU A 216 -1.15 13.84 -1.15
#